data_AF-A0A7Y2K619-F1
#
_entry.id   AF-A0A7Y2K619-F1
#
_cell.length_a   1.000
_cell.length_b   1.000
_cell.length_c   1.000
_cell.angle_alpha   90.00
_cell.angle_beta   90.00
_cell.angle_gamma   90.00
#
_symmetry.space_group_name_H-M   'P 1'
#
loop_
_entity.id
_entity.type
_entity.pdbx_description
1 polymer ?
#
loop_
_entity_poly.entity_id
_entity_poly.type
_entity_poly.pdbx_seq_one_letter_code
_entity_poly.pdbx_strand_id
1 'polypeptide(L)'
;MKTIFSFLLTIIFLFGCAQPNPTESNANGNAAPEINSITIDPVFITVGTTATIKVDASDPEGDSFSYSWTVALGDIIGSGAEVRYTAAYCCVGTNTIHLEVKDSRGAGVKKSIEIVVNP
;
A
#
# COMPACT_ATOMS: atom_id res chain seq x y z
N MET A 1 26.39 -19.17 50.88
CA MET A 1 24.95 -19.47 50.93
C MET A 1 24.41 -19.48 49.51
N LYS A 2 23.85 -20.63 49.09
CA LYS A 2 22.70 -20.84 48.17
C LYS A 2 22.72 -20.14 46.79
N THR A 3 22.60 -20.75 45.62
CA THR A 3 22.52 -22.14 45.11
C THR A 3 22.56 -21.98 43.60
N ILE A 4 23.33 -22.81 42.90
CA ILE A 4 23.32 -22.93 41.43
C ILE A 4 22.03 -23.64 41.01
N PHE A 5 21.33 -23.12 40.01
CA PHE A 5 20.37 -23.89 39.22
C PHE A 5 20.84 -23.92 37.76
N SER A 6 21.39 -25.08 37.39
CA SER A 6 21.49 -25.55 36.01
C SER A 6 20.08 -25.78 35.46
N PHE A 7 19.81 -25.41 34.21
CA PHE A 7 19.03 -26.25 33.28
C PHE A 7 19.17 -25.75 31.83
N LEU A 8 19.76 -26.61 31.01
CA LEU A 8 19.46 -26.91 29.60
C LEU A 8 19.56 -25.83 28.51
N LEU A 9 20.48 -26.09 27.57
CA LEU A 9 20.57 -25.50 26.24
C LEU A 9 19.33 -25.81 25.41
N THR A 10 18.71 -24.80 24.80
CA THR A 10 17.86 -24.98 23.61
C THR A 10 18.11 -23.82 22.66
N ILE A 11 18.89 -24.09 21.61
CA ILE A 11 18.93 -23.25 20.42
C ILE A 11 17.58 -23.46 19.73
N ILE A 12 16.73 -22.44 19.71
CA ILE A 12 15.55 -22.40 18.85
C ILE A 12 15.83 -21.36 17.76
N PHE A 13 16.16 -21.82 16.56
CA PHE A 13 16.02 -21.03 15.34
C PHE A 13 14.51 -20.81 15.12
N LEU A 14 13.97 -19.69 15.62
CA LEU A 14 12.65 -19.24 15.15
C LEU A 14 12.88 -18.37 13.93
N PHE A 15 12.49 -18.95 12.80
CA PHE A 15 12.22 -18.30 11.53
C PHE A 15 11.73 -16.87 11.72
N GLY A 16 12.32 -15.93 10.97
CA GLY A 16 11.71 -14.63 10.77
C GLY A 16 10.32 -14.83 10.21
N CYS A 17 9.29 -14.53 10.98
CA CYS A 17 8.04 -14.11 10.41
C CYS A 17 8.18 -12.60 10.25
N ALA A 18 8.40 -12.12 9.03
CA ALA A 18 7.94 -10.78 8.68
C ALA A 18 6.49 -10.72 9.15
N GLN A 19 6.22 -9.92 10.18
CA GLN A 19 4.86 -9.81 10.69
C GLN A 19 3.99 -9.35 9.52
N PRO A 20 2.98 -10.12 9.07
CA PRO A 20 1.96 -9.52 8.24
C PRO A 20 1.43 -8.33 9.03
N ASN A 21 1.40 -7.17 8.38
CA ASN A 21 0.86 -5.93 8.91
C ASN A 21 -0.45 -6.28 9.64
N PRO A 22 -0.61 -5.97 10.93
CA PRO A 22 -1.77 -6.44 11.68
C PRO A 22 -3.02 -5.94 10.98
N THR A 23 -3.81 -6.86 10.41
CA THR A 23 -5.18 -6.60 10.02
C THR A 23 -5.87 -6.21 11.32
N GLU A 24 -6.03 -4.90 11.56
CA GLU A 24 -6.81 -4.36 12.69
C GLU A 24 -8.27 -4.79 12.48
N SER A 25 -8.60 -6.05 12.79
CA SER A 25 -9.98 -6.42 13.03
C SER A 25 -10.37 -5.79 14.36
N ASN A 26 -11.05 -4.65 14.26
CA ASN A 26 -11.67 -4.05 15.42
C ASN A 26 -12.74 -5.03 15.94
N ALA A 27 -13.05 -5.01 17.24
CA ALA A 27 -13.92 -5.98 17.92
C ALA A 27 -15.39 -5.99 17.43
N ASN A 28 -15.69 -5.28 16.35
CA ASN A 28 -16.95 -5.17 15.64
C ASN A 28 -17.03 -6.05 14.36
N GLY A 29 -16.01 -6.85 14.05
CA GLY A 29 -15.99 -7.68 12.83
C GLY A 29 -15.95 -6.82 11.56
N ASN A 30 -15.04 -5.85 11.53
CA ASN A 30 -14.73 -5.07 10.33
C ASN A 30 -13.23 -5.22 10.05
N ALA A 31 -12.86 -5.86 8.96
CA ALA A 31 -11.52 -5.77 8.40
C ALA A 31 -11.40 -4.52 7.51
N ALA A 32 -10.16 -4.11 7.22
CA ALA A 32 -9.92 -3.14 6.16
C ALA A 32 -9.98 -3.85 4.80
N PRO A 33 -10.27 -3.11 3.70
CA PRO A 33 -10.13 -3.65 2.36
C PRO A 33 -8.72 -4.17 2.10
N GLU A 34 -8.62 -5.22 1.29
CA GLU A 34 -7.39 -5.82 0.81
C GLU A 34 -7.07 -5.30 -0.60
N ILE A 35 -5.84 -4.85 -0.83
CA ILE A 35 -5.34 -4.53 -2.17
C ILE A 35 -4.69 -5.79 -2.75
N ASN A 36 -5.34 -6.40 -3.74
CA ASN A 36 -4.90 -7.64 -4.38
C ASN A 36 -3.79 -7.37 -5.41
N SER A 37 -3.92 -6.27 -6.16
CA SER A 37 -2.91 -5.87 -7.15
C SER A 37 -2.92 -4.38 -7.43
N ILE A 38 -1.75 -3.87 -7.84
CA ILE A 38 -1.59 -2.54 -8.42
C ILE A 38 -0.77 -2.72 -9.68
N THR A 39 -1.25 -2.16 -10.78
CA THR A 39 -0.55 -2.13 -12.07
C THR A 39 -0.32 -0.70 -12.51
N ILE A 40 0.82 -0.46 -13.15
CA ILE A 40 1.20 0.83 -13.71
C ILE A 40 1.61 0.58 -15.15
N ASP A 41 1.09 1.35 -16.09
CA ASP A 41 1.45 1.22 -17.50
C ASP A 41 1.51 2.60 -18.19
N PRO A 42 2.68 3.01 -18.71
CA PRO A 42 3.99 2.38 -18.54
C PRO A 42 4.60 2.69 -17.16
N VAL A 43 5.47 1.80 -16.66
CA VAL A 43 6.19 1.96 -15.37
C VAL A 43 7.28 3.06 -15.39
N PHE A 44 7.69 3.49 -16.59
CA PHE A 44 8.60 4.61 -16.82
C PHE A 44 7.96 5.58 -17.81
N ILE A 45 7.97 6.86 -17.49
CA ILE A 45 7.45 7.91 -18.37
C ILE A 45 8.49 9.03 -18.55
N THR A 46 8.32 9.86 -19.56
CA THR A 46 9.07 11.12 -19.71
C THR A 46 8.20 12.30 -19.28
N VAL A 47 8.81 13.45 -19.01
CA VAL A 47 8.05 14.69 -18.76
C VAL A 47 7.01 14.96 -19.85
N GLY A 48 5.84 15.47 -19.46
CA GLY A 48 4.73 15.74 -20.36
C GLY A 48 3.92 14.50 -20.78
N THR A 49 4.32 13.30 -20.34
CA THR A 49 3.58 12.05 -20.61
C THR A 49 2.94 11.50 -19.35
N THR A 50 2.31 10.33 -19.47
CA THR A 50 1.26 9.92 -18.54
C THR A 50 1.28 8.41 -18.38
N ALA A 51 1.03 7.92 -17.17
CA ALA A 51 0.89 6.50 -16.87
C ALA A 51 -0.49 6.21 -16.29
N THR A 52 -1.08 5.09 -16.69
CA THR A 52 -2.32 4.58 -16.12
C THR A 52 -1.99 3.72 -14.92
N ILE A 53 -2.69 3.93 -13.81
CA ILE A 53 -2.58 3.14 -12.59
C ILE A 53 -3.92 2.47 -12.33
N LYS A 54 -3.91 1.15 -12.18
CA LYS A 54 -5.11 0.36 -11.84
C LYS A 54 -4.90 -0.42 -10.55
N VAL A 55 -5.96 -0.50 -9.76
CA VAL A 55 -6.00 -1.21 -8.48
C VAL A 55 -7.10 -2.25 -8.54
N ASP A 56 -6.78 -3.46 -8.10
CA ASP A 56 -7.78 -4.45 -7.73
C ASP A 56 -7.82 -4.54 -6.20
N ALA A 57 -9.01 -4.36 -5.62
CA ALA A 57 -9.22 -4.42 -4.19
C ALA A 57 -10.53 -5.12 -3.87
N SER A 58 -10.59 -5.75 -2.71
CA SER A 58 -11.77 -6.46 -2.19
C SER A 58 -11.91 -6.23 -0.70
N ASP A 59 -13.13 -6.33 -0.19
CA ASP A 59 -13.41 -6.27 1.23
C ASP A 59 -13.87 -7.66 1.71
N PRO A 60 -13.28 -8.25 2.77
CA PRO A 60 -13.62 -9.60 3.22
C PRO A 60 -15.08 -9.75 3.65
N GLU A 61 -15.67 -8.70 4.20
CA GLU A 61 -17.08 -8.64 4.62
C GLU A 61 -18.02 -8.23 3.48
N GLY A 62 -17.47 -7.79 2.35
CA GLY A 62 -18.23 -7.29 1.20
C GLY A 62 -18.72 -5.86 1.38
N ASP A 63 -18.14 -5.10 2.32
CA ASP A 63 -18.47 -3.70 2.52
C ASP A 63 -18.04 -2.87 1.30
N SER A 64 -18.83 -1.84 0.97
CA SER A 64 -18.42 -0.88 -0.06
C SER A 64 -17.25 -0.03 0.46
N PHE A 65 -16.36 0.36 -0.45
CA PHE A 65 -15.19 1.18 -0.12
C PHE A 65 -14.90 2.24 -1.20
N SER A 66 -14.04 3.17 -0.83
CA SER A 66 -13.66 4.33 -1.65
C SER A 66 -12.14 4.43 -1.81
N TYR A 67 -11.70 5.12 -2.88
CA TYR A 67 -10.30 5.32 -3.20
C TYR A 67 -9.93 6.80 -3.07
N SER A 68 -8.83 7.08 -2.38
CA SER A 68 -8.24 8.41 -2.29
C SER A 68 -6.81 8.37 -2.81
N TRP A 69 -6.52 9.25 -3.76
CA TRP A 69 -5.23 9.34 -4.45
C TRP A 69 -4.57 10.68 -4.17
N THR A 70 -3.30 10.66 -3.80
CA THR A 70 -2.52 11.89 -3.60
C THR A 70 -1.11 11.74 -4.16
N VAL A 71 -0.53 12.83 -4.62
CA VAL A 71 0.85 12.89 -5.12
C VAL A 71 1.43 14.27 -4.81
N ALA A 72 2.72 14.33 -4.49
CA ALA A 72 3.39 15.60 -4.21
C ALA A 72 3.81 16.35 -5.49
N LEU A 73 4.09 15.61 -6.56
CA LEU A 73 4.60 16.13 -7.83
C LEU A 73 3.84 15.50 -9.01
N GLY A 74 3.28 16.35 -9.86
CA GLY A 74 2.41 15.95 -10.98
C GLY A 74 0.94 15.95 -10.57
N ASP A 75 0.09 15.41 -11.44
CA ASP A 75 -1.35 15.38 -11.20
C ASP A 75 -1.90 13.95 -11.32
N ILE A 76 -2.95 13.69 -10.54
CA ILE A 76 -3.79 12.50 -10.68
C ILE A 76 -5.08 12.94 -11.37
N ILE A 77 -5.39 12.29 -12.49
CA ILE A 77 -6.59 12.53 -13.28
C ILE A 77 -7.48 11.29 -13.20
N GLY A 78 -8.71 11.49 -12.75
CA GLY A 78 -9.68 10.40 -12.55
C GLY A 78 -9.92 10.10 -11.06
N SER A 79 -10.61 8.99 -10.80
CA SER A 79 -10.99 8.56 -9.45
C SER A 79 -11.32 7.07 -9.44
N GLY A 80 -11.36 6.46 -8.26
CA GLY A 80 -11.73 5.05 -8.11
C GLY A 80 -10.54 4.12 -8.36
N ALA A 81 -10.85 2.94 -8.91
CA ALA A 81 -9.88 1.87 -9.13
C ALA A 81 -8.89 2.13 -10.28
N GLU A 82 -9.14 3.13 -11.12
CA GLU A 82 -8.28 3.48 -12.24
C GLU A 82 -8.09 5.00 -12.31
N VAL A 83 -6.84 5.43 -12.35
CA VAL A 83 -6.46 6.84 -12.50
C VAL A 83 -5.30 6.98 -13.46
N ARG A 84 -5.06 8.19 -13.93
CA ARG A 84 -3.91 8.52 -14.77
C ARG A 84 -3.01 9.52 -14.06
N TYR A 85 -1.74 9.16 -13.88
CA TYR A 85 -0.71 10.08 -13.40
C TYR A 85 -0.13 10.87 -14.58
N THR A 86 0.00 12.18 -14.43
CA THR A 86 0.65 13.06 -15.40
C THR A 86 1.87 13.76 -14.83
N ALA A 87 3.01 13.59 -15.48
CA ALA A 87 4.26 14.21 -15.08
C ALA A 87 4.47 15.57 -15.76
N ALA A 88 4.70 16.61 -14.97
CA ALA A 88 5.21 17.90 -15.43
C ALA A 88 6.75 17.94 -15.39
N TYR A 89 7.36 19.04 -15.85
CA TYR A 89 8.82 19.21 -15.85
C TYR A 89 9.44 19.16 -14.45
N CYS A 90 8.70 19.52 -13.40
CA CYS A 90 9.18 19.45 -12.01
C CYS A 90 9.19 18.02 -11.43
N CYS A 91 8.65 17.05 -12.16
CA CYS A 91 8.48 15.67 -11.68
C CYS A 91 9.66 14.77 -12.03
N VAL A 92 10.74 15.25 -12.65
CA VAL A 92 11.89 14.38 -13.01
C VAL A 92 12.45 13.67 -11.78
N GLY A 93 12.66 12.34 -11.89
CA GLY A 93 13.09 11.47 -10.81
C GLY A 93 12.01 10.47 -10.38
N THR A 94 12.20 9.87 -9.21
CA THR A 94 11.22 8.96 -8.61
C THR A 94 10.14 9.76 -7.88
N ASN A 95 8.88 9.55 -8.23
CA ASN A 95 7.73 10.17 -7.60
C ASN A 95 6.95 9.10 -6.83
N THR A 96 6.43 9.49 -5.67
CA THR A 96 5.62 8.61 -4.83
C THR A 96 4.16 9.07 -4.88
N ILE A 97 3.30 8.17 -5.33
CA ILE A 97 1.84 8.31 -5.32
C ILE A 97 1.32 7.53 -4.12
N HIS A 98 0.45 8.14 -3.33
CA HIS A 98 -0.19 7.49 -2.19
C HIS A 98 -1.65 7.16 -2.52
N LEU A 99 -2.00 5.91 -2.26
CA LEU A 99 -3.36 5.38 -2.32
C LEU A 99 -3.85 5.08 -0.91
N GLU A 100 -5.08 5.47 -0.61
CA GLU A 100 -5.86 4.98 0.53
C GLU A 100 -7.15 4.34 0.01
N VAL A 101 -7.41 3.10 0.41
CA VAL A 101 -8.68 2.42 0.20
C VAL A 101 -9.37 2.30 1.54
N LYS A 102 -10.56 2.88 1.68
CA LYS A 102 -11.29 2.97 2.95
C LYS A 102 -12.72 2.48 2.80
N ASP A 103 -13.10 1.53 3.65
CA ASP A 103 -14.46 1.00 3.69
C ASP A 103 -15.45 2.01 4.31
N SER A 104 -16.74 1.70 4.13
CA SER A 104 -17.85 2.51 4.63
C SER A 104 -18.00 2.52 6.16
N ARG A 105 -17.37 1.59 6.87
CA ARG A 105 -17.38 1.44 8.33
C ARG A 105 -16.13 2.06 8.99
N GLY A 106 -15.20 2.56 8.20
CA GLY A 106 -14.07 3.37 8.59
C GLY A 106 -12.72 2.68 8.62
N ALA A 107 -12.60 1.37 8.38
CA ALA A 107 -11.28 0.75 8.27
C ALA A 107 -10.69 0.98 6.86
N GLY A 108 -9.37 0.93 6.75
CA GLY A 108 -8.70 1.27 5.50
C GLY A 108 -7.26 0.83 5.43
N VAL A 109 -6.77 0.73 4.20
CA VAL A 109 -5.40 0.35 3.86
C VAL A 109 -4.76 1.46 3.04
N LYS A 110 -3.46 1.68 3.29
CA LYS A 110 -2.66 2.66 2.54
C LYS A 110 -1.52 1.97 1.79
N LYS A 111 -1.24 2.45 0.58
CA LYS A 111 -0.11 1.99 -0.24
C LYS A 111 0.61 3.15 -0.89
N SER A 112 1.93 3.02 -1.00
CA SER A 112 2.79 3.92 -1.77
C SER A 112 3.20 3.24 -3.06
N ILE A 113 3.14 3.98 -4.15
CA ILE A 113 3.40 3.52 -5.52
C ILE A 113 4.48 4.43 -6.08
N GLU A 114 5.58 3.84 -6.56
CA GLU A 114 6.68 4.59 -7.16
C GLU A 114 6.56 4.58 -8.68
N ILE A 115 6.78 5.74 -9.29
CA ILE A 115 6.92 5.90 -10.73
C ILE A 115 8.13 6.74 -11.05
N VAL A 116 8.89 6.32 -12.06
CA VAL A 116 10.10 7.02 -12.50
C VAL A 116 9.78 7.88 -13.71
N VAL A 117 10.10 9.17 -13.60
CA VAL A 117 9.95 10.17 -14.65
C VAL A 117 11.33 10.55 -15.15
N ASN A 118 11.56 10.31 -16.43
CA ASN A 118 12.76 10.71 -17.13
C ASN A 118 12.61 12.13 -17.70
N PRO A 119 13.73 12.85 -17.91
CA PRO A 119 13.74 14.13 -18.61
C PRO A 119 13.08 14.10 -19.99
#